data_AF-A0A931XTT5-F1
#
_entry.id   AF-A0A931XTT5-F1
#
_cell.length_a   1.000
_cell.length_b   1.000
_cell.length_c   1.000
_cell.angle_alpha   90.00
_cell.angle_beta   90.00
_cell.angle_gamma   90.00
#
_symmetry.space_group_name_H-M   'P 1'
#
loop_
_entity.id
_entity.type
_entity.pdbx_description
1 polymer ?
#
loop_
_entity_poly.entity_id
_entity_poly.type
_entity_poly.pdbx_seq_one_letter_code
_entity_poly.pdbx_strand_id
1 'polypeptide(L)'
;MGEPKFMVVHALNLVDPNNWPEAPVTLTDGTQTTARRYQSPAAESRHLAALQAAAQHRFTEAPFRVLKLGLTVPRAELDARINARAERMVAQGLCSEVATLLDQGHAPTLAPLLAPGYREMVAHLRGQLGLDEALRRMQQRTRAFAKRQLTWFRPDLETRWLPASAPDAAPGAVAEFLRRA
;
A
#
# COMPACT_ATOMS: atom_id res chain seq x y z
N MET A 1 -13.90 -9.34 -10.74
CA MET A 1 -13.90 -8.65 -9.43
C MET A 1 -14.76 -9.48 -8.51
N GLY A 2 -14.23 -9.97 -7.39
CA GLY A 2 -14.94 -10.89 -6.49
C GLY A 2 -16.19 -10.22 -5.91
N GLU A 3 -17.26 -10.98 -5.75
CA GLU A 3 -18.53 -10.48 -5.22
C GLU A 3 -18.33 -9.80 -3.85
N PRO A 4 -18.89 -8.60 -3.60
CA PRO A 4 -18.73 -7.91 -2.31
C PRO A 4 -19.13 -8.76 -1.11
N LYS A 5 -20.14 -9.63 -1.27
CA LYS A 5 -20.60 -10.56 -0.26
C LYS A 5 -19.53 -11.61 0.10
N PHE A 6 -18.74 -12.06 -0.87
CA PHE A 6 -17.64 -13.00 -0.65
C PHE A 6 -16.48 -12.37 0.15
N MET A 7 -16.13 -11.11 -0.14
CA MET A 7 -15.05 -10.40 0.56
C MET A 7 -15.33 -10.23 2.06
N VAL A 8 -16.59 -10.00 2.43
CA VAL A 8 -17.02 -9.92 3.83
C VAL A 8 -16.90 -11.28 4.52
N VAL A 9 -17.34 -12.35 3.86
CA VAL A 9 -17.25 -13.72 4.39
C VAL A 9 -15.80 -14.17 4.55
N HIS A 10 -14.93 -13.90 3.57
CA HIS A 10 -13.50 -14.18 3.65
C HIS A 10 -12.84 -13.45 4.82
N ALA A 11 -13.15 -12.16 5.00
CA ALA A 11 -12.63 -11.37 6.12
C ALA A 11 -13.06 -11.91 7.48
N LEU A 12 -14.31 -12.38 7.61
CA LEU A 12 -14.80 -13.04 8.83
C LEU A 12 -14.09 -14.38 9.08
N ASN A 13 -13.83 -15.17 8.04
CA ASN A 13 -13.15 -16.44 8.19
C ASN A 13 -11.66 -16.29 8.55
N LEU A 14 -10.99 -15.22 8.09
CA LEU A 14 -9.61 -14.90 8.46
C LEU A 14 -9.43 -14.54 9.94
N VAL A 15 -10.47 -14.06 10.61
CA VAL A 15 -10.42 -13.71 12.03
C VAL A 15 -10.95 -14.80 12.96
N ASP A 16 -11.57 -15.86 12.43
CA ASP A 16 -12.02 -17.01 13.21
C ASP A 16 -10.82 -17.91 13.58
N PRO A 17 -10.50 -18.07 14.88
CA PRO A 17 -9.37 -18.90 15.32
C PRO A 17 -9.47 -20.38 14.91
N ASN A 18 -10.67 -20.91 14.69
CA ASN A 18 -10.87 -22.30 14.28
C ASN A 18 -10.34 -22.58 12.87
N ASN A 19 -10.20 -21.55 12.04
CA ASN A 19 -9.66 -21.67 10.69
C ASN A 19 -8.12 -21.58 10.65
N TRP A 20 -7.45 -21.54 11.80
CA TRP A 20 -5.99 -21.40 11.93
C TRP A 20 -5.35 -22.54 12.72
N PRO A 21 -5.51 -23.80 12.31
CA PRO A 21 -4.87 -24.92 12.98
C PRO A 21 -3.34 -24.79 12.95
N GLU A 22 -2.69 -25.33 13.99
CA GLU A 22 -1.24 -25.44 14.04
C GLU A 22 -0.77 -26.47 13.03
N ALA A 23 0.20 -26.09 12.20
CA ALA A 23 0.80 -26.92 11.19
C ALA A 23 2.33 -26.90 11.35
N PRO A 24 3.00 -28.05 11.19
CA PRO A 24 4.46 -28.07 11.11
C PRO A 24 4.92 -27.33 9.85
N VAL A 25 5.91 -26.47 10.02
CA VAL A 25 6.58 -25.71 8.97
C VAL A 25 8.06 -25.95 9.07
N THR A 26 8.65 -26.37 7.96
CA THR A 26 10.10 -26.46 7.81
C THR A 26 10.60 -25.11 7.34
N LEU A 27 11.48 -24.50 8.13
CA LEU A 27 12.16 -23.25 7.78
C LEU A 27 13.23 -23.52 6.72
N THR A 28 13.70 -22.46 6.07
CA THR A 28 14.66 -22.53 4.95
C THR A 28 16.02 -23.12 5.36
N ASP A 29 16.30 -23.17 6.65
CA ASP A 29 17.50 -23.76 7.27
C ASP A 29 17.32 -25.24 7.69
N GLY A 30 16.14 -25.84 7.40
CA GLY A 30 15.81 -27.22 7.77
C GLY A 30 15.22 -27.39 9.17
N THR A 31 15.12 -26.32 9.96
CA THR A 31 14.52 -26.36 11.31
C THR A 31 13.01 -26.57 11.22
N GLN A 32 12.46 -27.48 12.03
CA GLN A 32 11.00 -27.66 12.15
C GLN A 32 10.44 -26.76 13.25
N THR A 33 9.41 -25.97 12.93
CA THR A 33 8.64 -25.17 13.89
C THR A 33 7.14 -25.36 13.67
N THR A 34 6.31 -25.03 14.64
CA THR A 34 4.86 -24.93 14.46
C THR A 34 4.48 -23.51 14.05
N ALA A 35 3.57 -23.38 13.08
CA ALA A 35 2.95 -22.11 12.72
C ALA A 35 1.46 -22.33 12.45
N ARG A 36 0.65 -21.31 12.70
CA ARG A 36 -0.77 -21.37 12.35
C ARG A 36 -0.93 -21.13 10.86
N ARG A 37 -1.54 -22.09 10.16
CA ARG A 37 -1.83 -21.99 8.73
C ARG A 37 -3.33 -21.84 8.55
N TYR A 38 -3.72 -20.78 7.85
CA TYR A 38 -5.12 -20.60 7.48
C TYR A 38 -5.60 -21.77 6.61
N GLN A 39 -6.71 -22.36 7.00
CA GLN A 39 -7.46 -23.34 6.21
C GLN A 39 -8.84 -22.75 5.93
N SER A 40 -9.12 -22.47 4.66
CA SER A 40 -10.43 -21.97 4.25
C SER A 40 -11.50 -23.07 4.38
N PRO A 41 -12.69 -22.76 4.93
CA PRO A 41 -13.83 -23.67 4.91
C PRO A 41 -14.23 -24.09 3.48
N ALA A 42 -14.77 -25.30 3.32
CA ALA A 42 -15.06 -25.89 2.00
C ALA A 42 -15.94 -25.01 1.07
N ALA A 43 -16.87 -24.24 1.65
CA ALA A 43 -17.73 -23.31 0.93
C ALA A 43 -16.94 -22.13 0.32
N GLU A 44 -15.87 -21.72 0.97
CA GLU A 44 -14.98 -20.64 0.54
C GLU A 44 -13.90 -21.15 -0.43
N SER A 45 -13.35 -22.33 -0.16
CA SER A 45 -12.29 -22.97 -0.95
C SER A 45 -12.66 -23.11 -2.43
N ARG A 46 -13.93 -23.36 -2.77
CA ARG A 46 -14.37 -23.44 -4.18
C ARG A 46 -14.29 -22.09 -4.90
N HIS A 47 -14.66 -21.01 -4.22
CA HIS A 47 -14.59 -19.66 -4.79
C HIS A 47 -13.15 -19.14 -4.82
N LEU A 48 -12.36 -19.42 -3.79
CA LEU A 48 -10.92 -19.14 -3.79
C LEU A 48 -10.20 -19.93 -4.87
N ALA A 49 -10.52 -21.21 -5.08
CA ALA A 49 -9.90 -22.02 -6.14
C ALA A 49 -10.22 -21.46 -7.54
N ALA A 50 -11.46 -21.01 -7.78
CA ALA A 50 -11.82 -20.36 -9.04
C ALA A 50 -11.10 -19.01 -9.22
N LEU A 51 -10.96 -18.20 -8.15
CA LEU A 51 -10.20 -16.96 -8.18
C LEU A 51 -8.69 -17.19 -8.35
N GLN A 52 -8.14 -18.22 -7.71
CA GLN A 52 -6.74 -18.63 -7.83
C GLN A 52 -6.47 -19.19 -9.23
N ALA A 53 -7.35 -20.01 -9.78
CA ALA A 53 -7.25 -20.49 -11.17
C ALA A 53 -7.38 -19.33 -12.16
N ALA A 54 -8.31 -18.38 -11.94
CA ALA A 54 -8.44 -17.19 -12.77
C ALA A 54 -7.26 -16.22 -12.63
N ALA A 55 -6.64 -16.13 -11.45
CA ALA A 55 -5.41 -15.35 -11.22
C ALA A 55 -4.20 -16.03 -11.85
N GLN A 56 -4.11 -17.37 -11.76
CA GLN A 56 -3.09 -18.19 -12.41
C GLN A 56 -3.18 -18.02 -13.93
N HIS A 57 -4.37 -18.09 -14.53
CA HIS A 57 -4.58 -17.93 -15.98
C HIS A 57 -4.43 -16.50 -16.52
N ARG A 58 -4.47 -15.45 -15.67
CA ARG A 58 -4.34 -14.06 -16.13
C ARG A 58 -2.92 -13.49 -16.00
N PHE A 59 -2.00 -14.26 -15.42
CA PHE A 59 -0.59 -13.88 -15.23
C PHE A 59 0.42 -14.98 -15.67
N THR A 60 -0.02 -16.10 -16.26
CA THR A 60 0.90 -17.17 -16.67
C THR A 60 1.77 -16.80 -17.87
N GLU A 61 1.33 -15.87 -18.71
CA GLU A 61 2.14 -15.31 -19.78
C GLU A 61 2.51 -13.89 -19.39
N ALA A 62 3.73 -13.68 -18.89
CA ALA A 62 4.30 -12.35 -18.75
C ALA A 62 4.62 -11.85 -20.19
N PRO A 63 3.75 -11.04 -20.84
CA PRO A 63 3.92 -10.70 -22.25
C PRO A 63 5.08 -9.70 -22.44
N PHE A 64 5.59 -9.17 -21.34
CA PHE A 64 6.62 -8.16 -21.31
C PHE A 64 7.71 -8.59 -20.33
N ARG A 65 8.95 -8.37 -20.73
CA ARG A 65 10.06 -8.33 -19.79
C ARG A 65 9.90 -7.04 -18.97
N VAL A 66 9.83 -7.16 -17.64
CA VAL A 66 9.62 -6.02 -16.74
C VAL A 66 10.89 -5.76 -15.94
N LEU A 67 11.31 -4.49 -15.86
CA LEU A 67 12.30 -4.01 -14.91
C LEU A 67 11.59 -3.26 -13.79
N LYS A 68 11.67 -3.79 -12.57
CA LYS A 68 11.14 -3.11 -11.38
C LYS A 68 12.26 -2.35 -10.68
N LEU A 69 12.13 -1.03 -10.59
CA LEU A 69 13.05 -0.17 -9.85
C LEU A 69 12.35 0.40 -8.62
N GLY A 70 12.96 0.22 -7.46
CA GLY A 70 12.50 0.79 -6.18
C GLY A 70 13.49 1.83 -5.68
N LEU A 71 13.01 2.94 -5.13
CA LEU A 71 13.89 3.94 -4.51
C LEU A 71 13.98 3.74 -3.00
N THR A 72 15.19 3.76 -2.45
CA THR A 72 15.44 3.70 -1.01
C THR A 72 15.85 5.05 -0.47
N VAL A 73 15.29 5.40 0.68
CA VAL A 73 15.62 6.60 1.46
C VAL A 73 15.77 6.16 2.92
N PRO A 74 16.81 6.61 3.64
CA PRO A 74 16.92 6.41 5.08
C PRO A 74 15.64 6.86 5.79
N ARG A 75 15.20 6.10 6.80
CA ARG A 75 13.88 6.32 7.42
C ARG A 75 13.70 7.73 7.99
N ALA A 76 14.71 8.22 8.72
CA ALA A 76 14.68 9.56 9.31
C ALA A 76 14.58 10.66 8.24
N GLU A 77 15.30 10.50 7.13
CA GLU A 77 15.27 11.44 6.03
C GLU A 77 13.92 11.41 5.31
N LEU A 78 13.35 10.22 5.09
CA LEU A 78 12.01 10.08 4.50
C LEU A 78 10.95 10.78 5.35
N ASP A 79 10.97 10.56 6.66
CA ASP A 79 10.02 11.18 7.59
C ASP A 79 10.17 12.72 7.59
N ALA A 80 11.41 13.24 7.55
CA ALA A 80 11.66 14.68 7.44
C ALA A 80 11.15 15.27 6.10
N ARG A 81 11.42 14.60 4.98
CA ARG A 81 10.92 15.00 3.65
C ARG A 81 9.40 15.01 3.58
N ILE A 82 8.74 14.03 4.20
CA ILE A 82 7.27 13.96 4.30
C ILE A 82 6.72 15.16 5.08
N ASN A 83 7.33 15.50 6.22
CA ASN A 83 6.87 16.60 7.06
C ASN A 83 6.99 17.94 6.34
N ALA A 84 8.17 18.23 5.78
CA ALA A 84 8.42 19.43 5.01
C ALA A 84 7.54 19.53 3.76
N ARG A 85 7.20 18.40 3.13
CA ARG A 85 6.25 18.38 2.01
C ARG A 85 4.83 18.73 2.47
N ALA A 86 4.36 18.18 3.58
CA ALA A 86 3.03 18.48 4.09
C ALA A 86 2.87 19.96 4.45
N GLU A 87 3.87 20.54 5.12
CA GLU A 87 3.93 21.98 5.42
C GLU A 87 3.86 22.82 4.15
N ARG A 88 4.66 22.48 3.12
CA ARG A 88 4.63 23.17 1.82
C ARG A 88 3.27 23.05 1.14
N MET A 89 2.62 21.89 1.17
CA MET A 89 1.30 21.71 0.56
C MET A 89 0.25 22.61 1.22
N VAL A 90 0.25 22.70 2.55
CA VAL A 90 -0.65 23.61 3.28
C VAL A 90 -0.34 25.06 2.94
N ALA A 91 0.94 25.46 2.96
CA ALA A 91 1.38 26.81 2.60
C ALA A 91 1.05 27.19 1.14
N GLN A 92 1.01 26.21 0.23
CA GLN A 92 0.65 26.39 -1.18
C GLN A 92 -0.86 26.38 -1.44
N GLY A 93 -1.69 26.33 -0.40
CA GLY A 93 -3.14 26.48 -0.54
C GLY A 93 -3.92 25.16 -0.64
N LEU A 94 -3.39 24.04 -0.13
CA LEU A 94 -4.15 22.78 -0.06
C LEU A 94 -5.51 22.96 0.64
N CYS A 95 -5.58 23.79 1.69
CA CYS A 95 -6.84 24.08 2.38
C CYS A 95 -7.86 24.75 1.44
N SER A 96 -7.43 25.74 0.66
CA SER A 96 -8.26 26.44 -0.32
C SER A 96 -8.70 25.55 -1.47
N GLU A 97 -7.83 24.65 -1.93
CA GLU A 97 -8.18 23.63 -2.94
C GLU A 97 -9.31 22.73 -2.44
N VAL A 98 -9.20 22.23 -1.21
CA VAL A 98 -10.23 21.36 -0.61
C VAL A 98 -11.53 22.12 -0.37
N ALA A 99 -11.47 23.37 0.08
CA ALA A 99 -12.65 24.22 0.23
C ALA A 99 -13.39 24.37 -1.11
N THR A 100 -12.66 24.67 -2.18
CA THR A 100 -13.22 24.79 -3.54
C THR A 100 -13.92 23.51 -3.98
N LEU A 101 -13.33 22.34 -3.72
CA LEU A 101 -13.96 21.06 -4.06
C LEU A 101 -15.26 20.82 -3.28
N LEU A 102 -15.30 21.18 -2.00
CA LEU A 102 -16.52 21.06 -1.19
C LEU A 102 -17.60 22.05 -1.65
N ASP A 103 -17.22 23.28 -2.00
CA ASP A 103 -18.13 24.31 -2.50
C ASP A 103 -18.74 23.94 -3.87
N GLN A 104 -18.01 23.17 -4.68
CA GLN A 104 -18.53 22.55 -5.91
C GLN A 104 -19.55 21.42 -5.65
N GLY A 105 -19.86 21.11 -4.39
CA GLY A 105 -20.84 20.09 -4.00
C GLY A 105 -20.27 18.68 -3.93
N HIS A 106 -18.95 18.50 -4.01
CA HIS A 106 -18.34 17.18 -3.88
C HIS A 106 -18.49 16.65 -2.44
N ALA A 107 -19.02 15.42 -2.33
CA ALA A 107 -19.24 14.82 -1.02
C ALA A 107 -17.89 14.53 -0.31
N PRO A 108 -17.77 14.84 0.99
CA PRO A 108 -16.55 14.60 1.79
C PRO A 108 -16.13 13.12 1.87
N THR A 109 -17.06 12.22 1.56
CA THR A 109 -16.91 10.76 1.61
C THR A 109 -16.36 10.19 0.32
N LEU A 110 -16.17 11.01 -0.71
CA LEU A 110 -15.58 10.58 -1.98
C LEU A 110 -14.16 10.05 -1.74
N ALA A 111 -13.82 8.94 -2.40
CA ALA A 111 -12.53 8.27 -2.22
C ALA A 111 -11.31 9.21 -2.35
N PRO A 112 -11.25 10.15 -3.31
CA PRO A 112 -10.15 11.12 -3.39
C PRO A 112 -10.02 12.00 -2.14
N LEU A 113 -11.15 12.42 -1.55
CA LEU A 113 -11.18 13.25 -0.34
C LEU A 113 -10.86 12.48 0.94
N LEU A 114 -10.81 11.14 0.86
CA LEU A 114 -10.35 10.28 1.96
C LEU A 114 -8.83 10.06 1.95
N ALA A 115 -8.12 10.56 0.93
CA ALA A 115 -6.67 10.46 0.83
C ALA A 115 -5.97 11.28 1.94
N PRO A 116 -4.74 10.88 2.34
CA PRO A 116 -3.93 11.67 3.27
C PRO A 116 -3.75 13.11 2.78
N GLY A 117 -3.95 14.09 3.67
CA GLY A 117 -3.97 15.51 3.34
C GLY A 117 -5.40 16.01 3.16
N TYR A 118 -6.12 15.51 2.15
CA TYR A 118 -7.50 15.92 1.87
C TYR A 118 -8.42 15.63 3.05
N ARG A 119 -8.36 14.43 3.61
CA ARG A 119 -9.19 14.04 4.75
C ARG A 119 -9.01 14.97 5.94
N GLU A 120 -7.77 15.33 6.24
CA GLU A 120 -7.43 16.21 7.34
C GLU A 120 -7.89 17.66 7.08
N MET A 121 -7.75 18.15 5.85
CA MET A 121 -8.26 19.48 5.47
C MET A 121 -9.80 19.54 5.50
N VAL A 122 -10.50 18.48 5.05
CA VAL A 122 -11.96 18.39 5.17
C VAL A 122 -12.39 18.46 6.64
N ALA A 123 -11.69 17.77 7.54
CA ALA A 123 -11.98 17.84 8.97
C ALA A 123 -11.72 19.24 9.55
N HIS A 124 -10.66 19.91 9.10
CA HIS A 124 -10.37 21.29 9.49
C HIS A 124 -11.46 22.26 9.03
N LEU A 125 -11.85 22.21 7.75
CA LEU A 125 -12.89 23.06 7.15
C LEU A 125 -14.28 22.85 7.79
N ARG A 126 -14.50 21.69 8.42
CA ARG A 126 -15.72 21.38 9.19
C ARG A 126 -15.65 21.79 10.66
N GLY A 127 -14.57 22.45 11.08
CA GLY A 127 -14.36 22.86 12.47
C GLY A 127 -14.05 21.70 13.43
N GLN A 128 -13.76 20.50 12.92
CA GLN A 128 -13.49 19.33 13.76
C GLN A 128 -12.05 19.32 14.30
N LEU A 129 -11.12 19.99 13.61
CA LEU A 129 -9.72 20.09 13.96
C LEU A 129 -9.20 21.51 13.68
N GLY A 130 -8.28 22.00 14.51
CA GLY A 130 -7.46 23.16 14.15
C GLY A 130 -6.48 22.83 13.02
N LEU A 131 -6.02 23.84 12.28
CA LEU A 131 -5.14 23.65 11.11
C LEU A 131 -3.83 22.94 11.49
N ASP A 132 -3.22 23.34 12.61
CA ASP A 132 -1.98 22.72 13.10
C ASP A 132 -2.16 21.23 13.44
N GLU A 133 -3.31 20.88 14.01
CA GLU A 133 -3.63 19.49 14.33
C GLU A 133 -3.92 18.68 13.05
N ALA A 134 -4.61 19.27 12.08
CA ALA A 134 -4.83 18.66 10.78
C ALA A 134 -3.49 18.40 10.06
N LEU A 135 -2.55 19.35 10.10
CA LEU A 135 -1.21 19.19 9.55
C LEU A 135 -0.44 18.05 10.24
N ARG A 136 -0.42 18.02 11.58
CA ARG A 136 0.23 16.91 12.33
C ARG A 136 -0.33 15.55 11.96
N ARG A 137 -1.66 15.43 11.85
CA ARG A 137 -2.33 14.18 11.44
C ARG A 137 -2.02 13.80 9.99
N MET A 138 -1.98 14.77 9.08
CA MET A 138 -1.59 14.55 7.69
C MET A 138 -0.18 13.98 7.60
N GLN A 139 0.77 14.55 8.34
CA GLN A 139 2.14 14.07 8.41
C GLN A 139 2.20 12.64 8.95
N GLN A 140 1.53 12.35 10.08
CA GLN A 140 1.48 11.01 10.68
C GLN A 140 0.89 9.97 9.72
N ARG A 141 -0.25 10.30 9.09
CA ARG A 141 -0.94 9.40 8.16
C ARG A 141 -0.08 9.12 6.92
N THR A 142 0.61 10.14 6.41
CA THR A 142 1.52 10.00 5.26
C THR A 142 2.72 9.12 5.61
N ARG A 143 3.34 9.28 6.78
CA ARG A 143 4.41 8.38 7.26
C ARG A 143 3.94 6.94 7.42
N ALA A 144 2.74 6.73 7.97
CA ALA A 144 2.14 5.41 8.09
C ALA A 144 1.85 4.78 6.72
N PHE A 145 1.42 5.59 5.76
CA PHE A 145 1.22 5.16 4.37
C PHE A 145 2.54 4.76 3.71
N ALA A 146 3.59 5.58 3.82
CA ALA A 146 4.92 5.25 3.32
C ALA A 146 5.49 3.96 3.93
N LYS A 147 5.30 3.75 5.25
CA LYS A 147 5.66 2.48 5.92
C LYS A 147 4.91 1.30 5.28
N ARG A 148 3.60 1.43 5.04
CA ARG A 148 2.82 0.35 4.39
C ARG A 148 3.34 0.08 2.98
N GLN A 149 3.63 1.11 2.19
CA GLN A 149 4.22 0.93 0.85
C GLN A 149 5.53 0.12 0.93
N LEU A 150 6.43 0.47 1.84
CA LEU A 150 7.67 -0.29 2.04
C LEU A 150 7.41 -1.75 2.46
N THR A 151 6.46 -1.99 3.37
CA THR A 151 6.07 -3.36 3.76
C THR A 151 5.52 -4.15 2.58
N TRP A 152 4.76 -3.52 1.69
CA TRP A 152 4.21 -4.14 0.49
C TRP A 152 5.28 -4.50 -0.55
N PHE A 153 6.29 -3.65 -0.74
CA PHE A 153 7.37 -3.91 -1.70
C PHE A 153 8.50 -4.80 -1.18
N ARG A 154 8.66 -4.95 0.14
CA ARG A 154 9.73 -5.77 0.75
C ARG A 154 9.77 -7.23 0.28
N PRO A 155 8.64 -7.94 0.11
CA PRO A 155 8.65 -9.32 -0.37
C PRO A 155 9.00 -9.47 -1.86
N ASP A 156 9.00 -8.37 -2.63
CA ASP A 156 9.28 -8.42 -4.07
C ASP A 156 10.80 -8.48 -4.32
N LEU A 157 11.29 -9.70 -4.49
CA LEU A 157 12.71 -10.00 -4.76
C LEU A 157 13.17 -9.57 -6.16
N GLU A 158 12.24 -9.27 -7.07
CA GLU A 158 12.56 -8.83 -8.43
C GLU A 158 12.80 -7.32 -8.51
N THR A 159 12.53 -6.59 -7.43
CA THR A 159 12.73 -5.14 -7.38
C THR A 159 14.20 -4.81 -7.17
N ARG A 160 14.80 -4.11 -8.14
CA ARG A 160 16.13 -3.52 -8.00
C ARG A 160 16.02 -2.22 -7.22
N TRP A 161 16.52 -2.24 -5.99
CA TRP A 161 16.51 -1.07 -5.10
C TRP A 161 17.70 -0.15 -5.39
N LEU A 162 17.42 1.14 -5.56
CA LEU A 162 18.39 2.19 -5.86
C LEU A 162 18.31 3.28 -4.79
N PRO A 163 19.43 3.80 -4.27
CA PRO A 163 19.41 4.96 -3.37
C PRO A 163 18.80 6.17 -4.08
N ALA A 164 17.82 6.84 -3.46
CA ALA A 164 17.24 8.05 -4.02
C ALA A 164 18.24 9.22 -4.10
N SER A 165 19.38 9.12 -3.41
CA SER A 165 20.50 10.05 -3.49
C SER A 165 21.38 9.84 -4.72
N ALA A 166 21.17 8.77 -5.49
CA ALA A 166 21.97 8.42 -6.66
C ALA A 166 21.09 8.41 -7.93
N PRO A 167 20.73 9.60 -8.47
CA PRO A 167 19.84 9.71 -9.63
C PRO A 167 20.39 9.01 -10.89
N ASP A 168 21.71 8.93 -11.04
CA ASP A 168 22.38 8.31 -12.19
C ASP A 168 22.36 6.78 -12.15
N ALA A 169 21.99 6.17 -11.02
CA ALA A 169 21.91 4.71 -10.90
C ALA A 169 20.76 4.11 -11.71
N ALA A 170 19.67 4.87 -11.93
CA ALA A 170 18.51 4.40 -12.67
C ALA A 170 18.78 4.25 -14.18
N PRO A 171 19.36 5.24 -14.89
CA PRO A 171 19.78 5.07 -16.28
C PRO A 171 20.70 3.86 -16.51
N GLY A 172 21.66 3.62 -15.61
CA GLY A 172 22.54 2.45 -15.70
C GLY A 172 21.78 1.12 -15.59
N ALA A 173 20.83 1.02 -14.66
CA ALA A 173 19.98 -0.15 -14.52
C ALA A 173 19.09 -0.41 -15.74
N VAL A 174 18.55 0.66 -16.34
CA VAL A 174 17.74 0.58 -17.57
C VAL A 174 18.61 0.12 -18.75
N ALA A 175 19.80 0.71 -18.93
CA ALA A 175 20.70 0.32 -20.01
C ALA A 175 21.13 -1.15 -19.90
N GLU A 176 21.43 -1.62 -18.70
CA GLU A 176 21.73 -3.04 -18.45
C GLU A 176 20.56 -3.95 -18.79
N PHE A 177 19.35 -3.58 -18.36
CA PHE A 177 18.14 -4.34 -18.64
C PHE A 177 17.84 -4.43 -20.14
N LEU A 178 18.03 -3.33 -20.89
CA LEU A 178 17.82 -3.29 -22.33
C LEU A 178 18.87 -4.12 -23.09
N ARG A 179 20.13 -4.13 -22.66
CA ARG A 179 21.22 -4.93 -23.27
C ARG A 179 21.09 -6.44 -23.11
N ARG A 180 20.29 -6.90 -22.14
CA ARG A 180 20.00 -8.34 -21.93
C ARG A 180 18.79 -8.82 -22.77
N ALA A 181 18.29 -8.02 -23.73
CA ALA A 181 17.42 -8.45 -24.83
C ALA A 181 18.26 -8.96 -26.00
#